data_AF-A0A8T8WM85-F1
#
_entry.id   AF-A0A8T8WM85-F1
#
_cell.length_a   1.000
_cell.length_b   1.000
_cell.length_c   1.000
_cell.angle_alpha   90.00
_cell.angle_beta   90.00
_cell.angle_gamma   90.00
#
_symmetry.space_group_name_H-M   'P 1'
#
loop_
_entity.id
_entity.type
_entity.pdbx_description
1 polymer ?
#
loop_
_entity_poly.entity_id
_entity_poly.type
_entity_poly.pdbx_seq_one_letter_code
_entity_poly.pdbx_strand_id
1 'polypeptide(L)'
;MARTSPTGFDINEFKAAAHPRSTWAKKDPWARYETWRYTGPFSRWNRFRNLFPGLGIATVAFAGYCAYEAVFLKDDHHHGGHHDEKHH
;
A
#
# COMPACT_ATOMS: atom_id res chain seq x y z
N MET A 1 13.46 -40.66 -10.93
CA MET A 1 14.31 -39.98 -9.94
C MET A 1 15.07 -38.86 -10.64
N ALA A 2 15.25 -37.71 -10.00
CA ALA A 2 16.19 -36.71 -10.51
C ALA A 2 17.63 -37.27 -10.42
N ARG A 3 18.49 -36.98 -11.40
CA ARG A 3 19.90 -37.35 -11.29
C ARG A 3 20.58 -36.38 -10.31
N THR A 4 20.99 -36.90 -9.16
CA THR A 4 21.96 -36.22 -8.28
C THR A 4 23.18 -35.83 -9.11
N SER A 5 23.66 -34.59 -8.97
CA SER A 5 24.86 -34.17 -9.68
C SER A 5 26.09 -34.93 -9.14
N PRO A 6 27.09 -35.26 -9.99
CA PRO A 6 28.28 -35.98 -9.54
C PRO A 6 29.16 -35.16 -8.58
N THR A 7 28.87 -33.86 -8.43
CA THR A 7 29.52 -32.93 -7.50
C THR A 7 28.76 -32.77 -6.18
N GLY A 8 27.60 -33.41 -6.00
CA GLY A 8 26.75 -33.25 -4.81
C GLY A 8 25.99 -31.91 -4.73
N PHE A 9 26.11 -31.03 -5.72
CA PHE A 9 25.40 -29.76 -5.78
C PHE A 9 23.92 -29.95 -6.18
N ASP A 10 22.98 -29.68 -5.28
CA ASP A 10 21.56 -29.51 -5.60
C ASP A 10 21.17 -28.02 -5.68
N ILE A 11 20.66 -27.61 -6.85
CA ILE A 11 20.16 -26.27 -7.11
C ILE A 11 18.92 -25.92 -6.26
N ASN A 12 18.15 -26.91 -5.81
CA ASN A 12 16.96 -26.70 -4.98
C ASN A 12 17.35 -26.41 -3.53
N GLU A 13 18.34 -27.13 -2.98
CA GLU A 13 18.92 -26.83 -1.68
C GLU A 13 19.62 -25.46 -1.69
N PHE A 14 20.39 -25.16 -2.74
CA PHE A 14 20.98 -23.83 -2.93
C PHE A 14 19.93 -22.71 -2.94
N LYS A 15 18.82 -22.88 -3.67
CA LYS A 15 17.69 -21.92 -3.67
C LYS A 15 17.03 -21.79 -2.29
N ALA A 16 16.88 -22.89 -1.55
CA ALA A 16 16.33 -22.87 -0.20
C ALA A 16 17.26 -22.15 0.80
N ALA A 17 18.58 -22.34 0.67
CA ALA A 17 19.58 -21.63 1.46
C ALA A 17 19.64 -20.14 1.12
N ALA A 18 19.61 -19.78 -0.16
CA ALA A 18 19.62 -18.40 -0.64
C ALA A 18 18.30 -17.63 -0.40
N HIS A 19 17.21 -18.32 -0.01
CA HIS A 19 15.93 -17.68 0.23
C HIS A 19 15.98 -16.74 1.44
N PRO A 20 15.52 -15.47 1.36
CA PRO A 20 15.70 -14.46 2.42
C PRO A 20 15.14 -14.80 3.83
N ARG A 21 14.28 -15.81 3.94
CA ARG A 21 13.75 -16.27 5.23
C ARG A 21 14.60 -17.37 5.90
N SER A 22 15.58 -17.94 5.20
CA SER A 22 16.43 -19.04 5.68
C SER A 22 17.33 -18.61 6.85
N THR A 23 17.98 -19.58 7.49
CA THR A 23 19.04 -19.34 8.49
C THR A 23 20.36 -18.88 7.87
N TRP A 24 20.62 -19.24 6.61
CA TRP A 24 21.86 -18.96 5.90
C TRP A 24 21.89 -17.55 5.32
N ALA A 25 20.82 -17.11 4.65
CA ALA A 25 20.68 -15.75 4.11
C ALA A 25 20.72 -14.67 5.22
N LYS A 26 20.27 -14.99 6.44
CA LYS A 26 20.37 -14.11 7.61
C LYS A 26 21.77 -14.02 8.23
N LYS A 27 22.69 -14.90 7.83
CA LYS A 27 24.09 -14.95 8.27
C LYS A 27 25.07 -14.45 7.21
N ASP A 28 24.57 -13.92 6.08
CA ASP A 28 25.41 -13.34 5.03
C ASP A 28 26.19 -12.12 5.57
N PRO A 29 27.54 -12.14 5.56
CA PRO A 29 28.34 -10.99 5.97
C PRO A 29 28.21 -9.80 5.00
N TRP A 30 27.78 -10.02 3.76
CA TRP A 30 27.65 -8.97 2.75
C TRP A 30 26.34 -8.21 2.80
N ALA A 31 25.31 -8.69 3.50
CA ALA A 31 23.98 -8.08 3.55
C ALA A 31 23.98 -6.58 3.89
N ARG A 32 24.87 -6.12 4.80
CA ARG A 32 25.04 -4.69 5.11
C ARG A 32 25.61 -3.89 3.93
N TYR A 33 26.52 -4.47 3.16
CA TYR A 33 27.13 -3.88 1.96
C TYR A 33 26.23 -4.00 0.72
N GLU A 34 25.28 -4.96 0.71
CA GLU A 34 24.20 -5.08 -0.28
C GLU A 34 23.09 -4.03 -0.05
N THR A 35 22.85 -3.65 1.22
CA THR A 35 21.66 -2.91 1.68
C THR A 35 21.32 -1.69 0.83
N TRP A 36 22.30 -0.84 0.49
CA TRP A 36 22.10 0.40 -0.28
C TRP A 36 21.47 0.20 -1.66
N ARG A 37 21.58 -0.98 -2.27
CA ARG A 37 20.92 -1.29 -3.56
C ARG A 37 19.41 -1.48 -3.43
N TYR A 38 18.94 -1.90 -2.26
CA TYR A 38 17.58 -2.39 -2.05
C TYR A 38 16.78 -1.53 -1.07
N THR A 39 17.44 -0.78 -0.19
CA THR A 39 16.83 0.29 0.63
C THR A 39 16.99 1.64 -0.06
N GLY A 40 15.89 2.36 -0.30
CA GLY A 40 15.95 3.69 -0.89
C GLY A 40 14.64 4.16 -1.52
N PRO A 41 14.66 5.31 -2.24
CA PRO A 41 13.47 5.92 -2.84
C PRO A 41 12.81 5.02 -3.89
N PHE A 42 13.57 4.14 -4.55
CA PHE A 42 13.07 3.20 -5.56
C PHE A 42 12.49 1.89 -4.99
N SER A 43 12.42 1.74 -3.66
CA SER A 43 11.78 0.57 -3.02
C SER A 43 10.31 0.43 -3.43
N ARG A 44 9.79 -0.82 -3.46
CA ARG A 44 8.40 -1.11 -3.88
C ARG A 44 7.37 -0.30 -3.07
N TRP A 45 7.57 -0.17 -1.77
CA TRP A 45 6.67 0.58 -0.87
C TRP A 45 6.63 2.09 -1.17
N ASN A 46 7.78 2.73 -1.44
CA ASN A 46 7.78 4.15 -1.83
C ASN A 46 7.03 4.39 -3.14
N ARG A 47 7.17 3.49 -4.14
CA ARG A 47 6.38 3.58 -5.38
C ARG A 47 4.88 3.50 -5.13
N PHE A 48 4.43 2.62 -4.21
CA PHE A 48 3.01 2.53 -3.85
C PHE A 48 2.48 3.77 -3.13
N ARG A 49 3.26 4.42 -2.25
CA ARG A 49 2.82 5.70 -1.62
C ARG A 49 2.62 6.81 -2.64
N ASN A 50 3.50 6.87 -3.64
CA ASN A 50 3.47 7.90 -4.68
C ASN A 50 2.47 7.59 -5.82
N LEU A 51 1.66 6.53 -5.71
CA LEU A 51 0.70 6.13 -6.74
C LEU A 51 -0.52 7.08 -6.84
N PHE A 52 -0.88 7.73 -5.73
CA PHE A 52 -2.02 8.66 -5.66
C PHE A 52 -1.60 10.01 -5.06
N PRO A 53 -0.81 10.83 -5.79
CA PRO A 53 -0.41 12.15 -5.33
C PRO A 53 -1.65 13.02 -5.06
N GLY A 54 -1.67 13.69 -3.90
CA GLY A 54 -2.78 14.56 -3.49
C GLY A 54 -3.99 13.85 -2.85
N LEU A 55 -4.09 12.50 -2.89
CA LEU A 55 -5.27 11.78 -2.37
C LEU A 55 -5.59 12.13 -0.91
N GLY A 56 -4.60 12.18 -0.02
CA GLY A 56 -4.81 12.54 1.38
C GLY A 56 -5.35 13.96 1.57
N ILE A 57 -4.94 14.91 0.72
CA ILE A 57 -5.45 16.30 0.75
C ILE A 57 -6.91 16.31 0.24
N ALA A 58 -7.19 15.58 -0.85
CA ALA A 58 -8.53 15.46 -1.41
C ALA A 58 -9.52 14.82 -0.41
N THR A 59 -9.12 13.74 0.29
CA THR A 59 -9.94 13.10 1.33
C THR A 59 -10.23 14.06 2.50
N VAL A 60 -9.23 14.82 2.97
CA VAL A 60 -9.43 15.79 4.06
C VAL A 60 -10.32 16.96 3.62
N ALA A 61 -10.12 17.50 2.41
CA ALA A 61 -10.95 18.58 1.87
C ALA A 61 -12.42 18.12 1.67
N PHE A 62 -12.62 16.92 1.12
CA PHE A 62 -13.95 16.32 0.95
C PHE A 62 -14.64 16.07 2.30
N ALA A 63 -13.95 15.47 3.27
CA ALA A 63 -14.50 15.25 4.60
C ALA A 63 -14.85 16.57 5.32
N GLY A 64 -14.01 17.60 5.17
CA GLY A 64 -14.30 18.95 5.69
C GLY A 64 -15.52 19.59 5.03
N TYR A 65 -15.68 19.43 3.71
CA TYR A 65 -16.87 19.91 2.99
C TYR A 65 -18.14 19.17 3.43
N CYS A 66 -18.13 17.84 3.52
CA CYS A 66 -19.29 17.08 4.00
C CYS A 66 -19.64 17.38 5.47
N ALA A 67 -18.64 17.69 6.31
CA ALA A 67 -18.88 18.17 7.68
C ALA A 67 -19.51 19.57 7.69
N TYR A 68 -19.07 20.47 6.81
CA TYR A 68 -19.65 21.81 6.64
C TYR A 68 -21.10 21.73 6.12
N GLU A 69 -21.39 20.89 5.13
CA GLU A 69 -22.76 20.59 4.69
C GLU A 69 -23.62 19.94 5.78
N ALA A 70 -23.02 19.11 6.65
CA ALA A 70 -23.74 18.41 7.70
C ALA A 70 -24.09 19.28 8.92
N VAL A 71 -23.32 20.34 9.18
CA VAL A 71 -23.50 21.22 10.35
C VAL A 71 -24.10 22.57 9.97
N PHE A 72 -23.72 23.17 8.84
CA PHE A 72 -24.15 24.53 8.48
C PHE A 72 -25.28 24.54 7.44
N LEU A 73 -25.15 23.80 6.32
CA LEU A 73 -26.20 23.81 5.29
C LEU A 73 -27.44 22.97 5.64
N LYS A 74 -27.39 22.10 6.66
CA LYS A 74 -28.59 21.34 7.07
C LYS A 74 -29.57 22.15 7.91
N ASP A 75 -29.09 23.02 8.80
CA ASP A 75 -30.00 23.85 9.62
C ASP A 75 -30.80 24.84 8.77
N ASP A 76 -30.17 25.48 7.77
CA ASP A 76 -30.84 26.45 6.88
C ASP A 76 -31.99 25.87 6.03
N HIS A 77 -32.07 24.54 5.85
CA HIS A 77 -33.09 23.90 5.02
C HIS A 77 -34.33 23.39 5.77
N HIS A 78 -34.41 23.54 7.10
CA HIS A 78 -35.54 23.06 7.89
C HIS A 78 -36.71 24.06 8.08
N HIS A 79 -36.68 25.22 7.43
CA HIS A 79 -37.75 26.23 7.47
C HIS A 79 -38.27 26.63 6.07
N GLY A 80 -38.78 25.66 5.31
CA GLY A 80 -39.19 25.85 3.90
C GLY A 80 -40.52 25.22 3.49
N GLY A 81 -41.65 25.83 3.91
CA GLY A 81 -42.92 25.83 3.16
C GLY A 81 -43.57 24.50 2.74
N HIS A 82 -44.59 24.06 3.50
CA HIS A 82 -45.56 23.06 3.08
C HIS A 82 -46.35 23.56 1.84
N HIS A 83 -46.30 22.86 0.70
CA HIS A 83 -47.21 23.11 -0.42
C HIS A 83 -47.62 21.80 -1.15
N ASP A 84 -48.92 21.69 -1.38
CA ASP A 84 -49.59 20.61 -2.13
C ASP A 84 -49.66 21.01 -3.61
N GLU A 85 -49.47 20.05 -4.52
CA GLU A 85 -50.07 20.10 -5.86
C GLU A 85 -50.15 18.65 -6.42
N LYS A 86 -51.29 18.30 -7.02
CA LYS A 86 -51.54 16.95 -7.55
C LYS A 86 -51.32 16.89 -9.06
N HIS A 87 -50.46 15.98 -9.51
CA HIS A 87 -50.42 15.55 -10.90
C HIS A 87 -50.20 14.04 -11.01
N HIS A 88 -51.29 13.28 -11.13
CA HIS A 88 -51.49 12.15 -12.06
C HIS A 88 -52.92 11.60 -11.95
#